data_AF-A0A956CR41-F1
#
_entry.id   AF-A0A956CR41-F1
#
_cell.length_a   1.000
_cell.length_b   1.000
_cell.length_c   1.000
_cell.angle_alpha   90.00
_cell.angle_beta   90.00
_cell.angle_gamma   90.00
#
_symmetry.space_group_name_H-M   'P 1'
#
loop_
_entity.id
_entity.type
_entity.pdbx_description
1 polymer ?
#
loop_
_entity_poly.entity_id
_entity_poly.type
_entity_poly.pdbx_seq_one_letter_code
_entity_poly.pdbx_strand_id
1 'polypeptide(L)'
;MSTAALRRSVRALRWRAIAIHVASAVALTVATGLGVFAAATWIVGPAPGPFAVVLAWALTVALAAAAALRPVRALYRVRGPRIAELLVPHDEALASSLRSALELEAAPAGATWSPELVAAHHASAADRIGRLEVRAAVPWKSAWTWRRAAWVVGFALVGAALLFTGRGRAGAYALLHPTKSDSDGNAVALVVESLQANLTFPAYRRTAPLELRDVSVVEAPKGTVVEFTLRARVSAAKATLRIAGTDVP
;
A
#
# COMPACT_ATOMS: atom_id res chain seq x y z
N MET A 1 13.42 -20.46 38.09
CA MET A 1 13.12 -21.03 36.75
C MET A 1 11.73 -20.69 36.22
N SER A 2 10.70 -20.46 37.07
CA SER A 2 9.30 -20.25 36.63
C SER A 2 9.03 -18.95 35.86
N THR A 3 9.66 -17.84 36.23
CA THR A 3 9.52 -16.53 35.58
C THR A 3 9.97 -16.53 34.12
N ALA A 4 11.05 -17.25 33.80
CA ALA A 4 11.58 -17.32 32.44
C ALA A 4 10.64 -18.06 31.47
N ALA A 5 9.95 -19.10 31.95
CA ALA A 5 8.96 -19.85 31.17
C ALA A 5 7.73 -18.99 30.85
N LEU A 6 7.20 -18.28 31.86
CA LEU A 6 6.08 -17.34 31.68
C LEU A 6 6.43 -16.26 30.66
N ARG A 7 7.60 -15.61 30.80
CA ARG A 7 8.08 -14.59 29.86
C ARG A 7 8.16 -15.10 28.42
N ARG A 8 8.62 -16.36 28.22
CA ARG A 8 8.73 -16.95 26.89
C ARG A 8 7.35 -17.17 26.26
N SER A 9 6.40 -17.73 26.99
CA SER A 9 5.04 -17.98 26.49
C SER A 9 4.28 -16.67 26.20
N VAL A 10 4.38 -15.69 27.11
CA VAL A 10 3.80 -14.34 26.91
C VAL A 10 4.45 -13.65 25.71
N ARG A 11 5.76 -13.78 25.53
CA ARG A 11 6.48 -13.22 24.38
C ARG A 11 6.02 -13.85 23.06
N ALA A 12 5.78 -15.17 23.03
CA ALA A 12 5.29 -15.86 21.83
C ALA A 12 3.87 -15.40 21.45
N LEU A 13 2.96 -15.33 22.43
CA LEU A 13 1.60 -14.80 22.26
C LEU A 13 1.63 -13.35 21.74
N ARG A 14 2.46 -12.51 22.37
CA ARG A 14 2.64 -11.11 22.00
C ARG A 14 3.15 -10.96 20.58
N TRP A 15 4.19 -11.69 20.21
CA TRP A 15 4.74 -11.63 18.85
C TRP A 15 3.72 -12.04 17.80
N ARG A 16 2.95 -13.09 18.06
CA ARG A 16 1.90 -13.53 17.13
C ARG A 16 0.80 -12.48 16.99
N ALA A 17 0.31 -11.92 18.09
CA ALA A 17 -0.71 -10.86 18.06
C ALA A 17 -0.21 -9.61 17.33
N ILE A 18 1.03 -9.18 17.59
CA ILE A 18 1.66 -8.07 16.89
C ILE A 18 1.77 -8.37 15.40
N ALA A 19 2.32 -9.53 15.02
CA ALA A 19 2.53 -9.90 13.62
C ALA A 19 1.21 -9.88 12.83
N ILE A 20 0.13 -10.44 13.41
CA ILE A 20 -1.19 -10.48 12.78
C ILE A 20 -1.77 -9.06 12.60
N HIS A 21 -1.74 -8.24 13.65
CA HIS A 21 -2.28 -6.88 13.57
C HIS A 21 -1.46 -5.97 12.65
N VAL A 22 -0.13 -6.08 12.68
CA VAL A 22 0.77 -5.36 11.76
C VAL A 22 0.51 -5.81 10.32
N ALA A 23 0.42 -7.11 10.04
CA ALA A 23 0.11 -7.61 8.70
C ALA A 23 -1.24 -7.07 8.20
N SER A 24 -2.27 -7.08 9.06
CA SER A 24 -3.57 -6.51 8.70
C SER A 24 -3.54 -4.99 8.49
N ALA A 25 -2.75 -4.26 9.27
CA ALA A 25 -2.55 -2.83 9.09
C ALA A 25 -1.89 -2.54 7.75
N VAL A 26 -0.79 -3.22 7.44
CA VAL A 26 -0.08 -3.08 6.16
C VAL A 26 -1.00 -3.39 4.99
N ALA A 27 -1.72 -4.51 5.03
CA ALA A 27 -2.64 -4.88 3.95
C ALA A 27 -3.74 -3.83 3.70
N LEU A 28 -4.35 -3.31 4.78
CA LEU A 28 -5.38 -2.27 4.68
C LEU A 28 -4.80 -0.94 4.18
N THR A 29 -3.66 -0.51 4.71
CA THR A 29 -2.98 0.73 4.31
C THR A 29 -2.59 0.68 2.84
N VAL A 30 -1.98 -0.42 2.39
CA VAL A 30 -1.54 -0.60 1.01
C VAL A 30 -2.73 -0.64 0.07
N ALA A 31 -3.77 -1.42 0.37
CA ALA A 31 -4.96 -1.49 -0.48
C ALA A 31 -5.66 -0.13 -0.59
N THR A 32 -5.89 0.54 0.54
CA THR A 32 -6.53 1.86 0.57
C THR A 32 -5.69 2.89 -0.18
N GLY A 33 -4.39 2.94 0.12
CA GLY A 33 -3.46 3.86 -0.52
C GLY A 33 -3.43 3.66 -2.02
N LEU A 34 -3.31 2.42 -2.50
CA LEU A 34 -3.32 2.10 -3.93
C LEU A 34 -4.64 2.47 -4.60
N GLY A 35 -5.79 2.14 -4.02
CA GLY A 35 -7.08 2.45 -4.64
C GLY A 35 -7.43 3.94 -4.60
N VAL A 36 -7.10 4.66 -3.51
CA VAL A 36 -7.27 6.11 -3.44
C VAL A 36 -6.32 6.81 -4.41
N PHE A 37 -5.06 6.38 -4.47
CA PHE A 37 -4.10 6.89 -5.44
C PHE A 37 -4.60 6.68 -6.86
N ALA A 38 -5.02 5.46 -7.21
CA ALA A 38 -5.57 5.15 -8.52
C ALA A 38 -6.80 6.01 -8.86
N ALA A 39 -7.72 6.23 -7.91
CA ALA A 39 -8.84 7.14 -8.08
C ALA A 39 -8.39 8.58 -8.32
N ALA A 40 -7.44 9.08 -7.52
CA ALA A 40 -6.89 10.41 -7.69
C ALA A 40 -6.22 10.60 -9.06
N THR A 41 -5.41 9.62 -9.51
CA THR A 41 -4.78 9.66 -10.83
C THR A 41 -5.80 9.73 -11.96
N TRP A 42 -6.90 8.98 -11.85
CA TRP A 42 -7.95 8.96 -12.85
C TRP A 42 -8.75 10.27 -12.89
N ILE A 43 -9.06 10.85 -11.72
CA ILE A 43 -9.79 12.12 -11.60
C ILE A 43 -8.94 13.27 -12.14
N VAL A 44 -7.72 13.41 -11.62
CA VAL A 44 -6.81 14.51 -11.94
C VAL A 44 -6.37 14.47 -13.41
N GLY A 45 -6.11 13.27 -13.94
CA GLY A 45 -5.73 13.08 -15.34
C GLY A 45 -4.28 13.51 -15.65
N PRO A 46 -3.94 13.69 -16.94
CA PRO A 46 -2.56 13.73 -17.43
C PRO A 46 -1.79 15.02 -17.13
N ALA A 47 -2.46 16.14 -16.86
CA ALA A 47 -1.83 17.44 -16.61
C ALA A 47 -2.43 18.12 -15.36
N PRO A 48 -2.12 17.63 -14.16
CA PRO A 48 -2.54 18.26 -12.91
C PRO A 48 -1.97 19.66 -12.77
N GLY A 49 -2.75 20.59 -12.20
CA GLY A 49 -2.17 21.75 -11.52
C GLY A 49 -1.47 21.35 -10.22
N PRO A 50 -0.54 22.17 -9.69
CA PRO A 50 0.25 21.84 -8.48
C PRO A 50 -0.63 21.60 -7.24
N PHE A 51 -1.72 22.36 -7.10
CA PHE A 51 -2.69 22.18 -6.02
C PHE A 51 -3.37 20.81 -6.08
N ALA A 52 -3.71 20.32 -7.27
CA ALA A 52 -4.32 19.01 -7.45
C ALA A 52 -3.36 17.88 -7.07
N VAL A 53 -2.06 18.02 -7.36
CA VAL A 53 -1.02 17.06 -6.93
C VAL A 53 -0.94 16.98 -5.41
N VAL A 54 -0.81 18.14 -4.74
CA VAL A 54 -0.71 18.20 -3.27
C VAL A 54 -1.95 17.61 -2.62
N LEU A 55 -3.13 17.96 -3.10
CA LEU A 55 -4.39 17.45 -2.57
C LEU A 55 -4.53 15.93 -2.77
N ALA A 56 -4.16 15.43 -3.95
CA ALA A 56 -4.20 13.99 -4.27
C ALA A 56 -3.31 13.18 -3.32
N TRP A 57 -2.07 13.64 -3.08
CA TRP A 57 -1.16 12.99 -2.14
C TRP A 57 -1.62 13.11 -0.70
N ALA A 58 -2.08 14.29 -0.28
CA ALA A 58 -2.59 14.51 1.07
C ALA A 58 -3.77 13.57 1.38
N LEU A 59 -4.73 13.44 0.46
CA LEU A 59 -5.87 12.53 0.62
C LEU A 59 -5.45 11.06 0.62
N THR A 60 -4.52 10.67 -0.26
CA THR A 60 -3.99 9.30 -0.32
C THR A 60 -3.34 8.91 1.01
N VAL A 61 -2.47 9.77 1.54
CA VAL A 61 -1.79 9.55 2.82
C VAL A 61 -2.78 9.55 3.98
N ALA A 62 -3.68 10.54 4.04
CA ALA A 62 -4.65 10.65 5.13
C ALA A 62 -5.58 9.43 5.21
N LEU A 63 -6.11 8.96 4.08
CA LEU A 63 -7.00 7.81 4.02
C LEU A 63 -6.26 6.49 4.28
N ALA A 64 -5.04 6.32 3.75
CA ALA A 64 -4.20 5.16 4.05
C ALA A 64 -3.85 5.10 5.55
N ALA A 65 -3.50 6.23 6.16
CA ALA A 65 -3.24 6.32 7.61
C ALA A 65 -4.50 6.02 8.43
N ALA A 66 -5.66 6.56 8.02
CA ALA A 66 -6.93 6.28 8.69
C ALA A 66 -7.30 4.79 8.67
N ALA A 67 -7.00 4.08 7.58
CA ALA A 67 -7.20 2.64 7.47
C ALA A 67 -6.34 1.84 8.48
N ALA A 68 -5.14 2.32 8.78
CA ALA A 68 -4.22 1.72 9.76
C ALA A 68 -4.64 1.95 11.21
N LEU A 69 -5.44 2.99 11.52
CA LEU A 69 -5.75 3.37 12.90
C LEU A 69 -6.41 2.25 13.70
N ARG A 70 -7.35 1.51 13.11
CA ARG A 70 -8.05 0.40 13.81
C ARG A 70 -7.11 -0.76 14.19
N PRO A 71 -6.33 -1.36 13.28
CA PRO A 71 -5.40 -2.42 13.65
C PRO A 71 -4.26 -1.93 14.56
N VAL A 72 -3.78 -0.69 14.38
CA VAL A 72 -2.81 -0.08 15.29
C VAL A 72 -3.40 0.12 16.68
N ARG A 73 -4.68 0.52 16.79
CA ARG A 73 -5.36 0.63 18.09
C ARG A 73 -5.45 -0.71 18.81
N ALA A 74 -5.61 -1.81 18.08
CA ALA A 74 -5.61 -3.15 18.66
C ALA A 74 -4.25 -3.52 19.27
N LEU A 75 -3.13 -2.99 18.76
CA LEU A 75 -1.80 -3.21 19.35
C LEU A 75 -1.69 -2.63 20.77
N TYR A 76 -2.46 -1.59 21.13
CA TYR A 76 -2.49 -1.09 22.51
C TYR A 76 -3.10 -2.09 23.49
N ARG A 77 -3.96 -3.02 23.04
CA ARG A 77 -4.50 -4.10 23.89
C ARG A 77 -3.47 -5.18 24.19
N VAL A 78 -2.40 -5.28 23.40
CA VAL A 78 -1.31 -6.25 23.60
C VAL A 78 -0.21 -5.70 24.52
N ARG A 79 -0.35 -4.47 25.05
CA ARG A 79 0.64 -3.85 25.93
C ARG A 79 0.41 -4.22 27.40
N GLY A 80 1.47 -4.68 28.06
CA GLY A 80 1.50 -4.94 29.50
C GLY A 80 0.47 -5.99 29.94
N PRO A 81 -0.20 -5.80 31.09
CA PRO A 81 -1.15 -6.78 31.63
C PRO A 81 -2.41 -6.97 30.76
N ARG A 82 -2.69 -6.05 29.83
CA ARG A 82 -3.84 -6.15 28.91
C ARG A 82 -3.74 -7.30 27.92
N ILE A 83 -2.56 -7.92 27.74
CA ILE A 83 -2.43 -9.12 26.90
C ILE A 83 -3.34 -10.27 27.39
N ALA A 84 -3.68 -10.29 28.67
CA ALA A 84 -4.65 -11.20 29.25
C ALA A 84 -6.05 -11.07 28.62
N GLU A 85 -6.44 -9.88 28.13
CA GLU A 85 -7.72 -9.67 27.42
C GLU A 85 -7.86 -10.55 26.16
N LEU A 86 -6.74 -10.99 25.57
CA LEU A 86 -6.76 -11.90 24.42
C LEU A 86 -7.25 -13.30 24.79
N LEU A 87 -7.16 -13.68 26.07
CA LEU A 87 -7.53 -15.02 26.56
C LEU A 87 -8.97 -15.07 27.09
N VAL A 88 -9.60 -13.92 27.36
CA VAL A 88 -10.97 -13.82 27.89
C VAL A 88 -11.99 -14.63 27.06
N PRO A 89 -11.95 -14.63 25.71
CA PRO A 89 -12.89 -15.42 24.91
C PRO A 89 -12.72 -16.94 25.03
N HIS A 90 -11.62 -17.43 25.62
CA HIS A 90 -11.27 -18.85 25.68
C HIS A 90 -11.33 -19.39 27.11
N ASP A 91 -10.73 -18.67 28.06
CA ASP A 91 -10.72 -19.03 29.49
C ASP A 91 -10.54 -17.74 30.33
N GLU A 92 -11.63 -17.27 30.93
CA GLU A 92 -11.65 -16.08 31.78
C GLU A 92 -10.81 -16.27 33.05
N ALA A 93 -10.80 -17.48 33.62
CA ALA A 93 -10.01 -17.78 34.80
C ALA A 93 -8.50 -17.76 34.50
N LEU A 94 -8.10 -18.17 33.28
CA LEU A 94 -6.72 -18.03 32.83
C LEU A 94 -6.35 -16.58 32.56
N ALA A 95 -7.23 -15.81 31.93
CA ALA A 95 -7.01 -14.38 31.70
C ALA A 95 -6.77 -13.65 33.02
N SER A 96 -7.62 -13.88 34.02
CA SER A 96 -7.45 -13.33 35.37
C SER A 96 -6.11 -13.75 36.00
N SER A 97 -5.77 -15.05 35.97
CA SER A 97 -4.51 -15.56 36.50
C SER A 97 -3.27 -14.96 35.82
N LEU A 98 -3.29 -14.81 34.50
CA LEU A 98 -2.19 -14.19 33.76
C LEU A 98 -2.08 -12.70 34.09
N ARG A 99 -3.21 -12.00 34.21
CA ARG A 99 -3.22 -10.58 34.58
C ARG A 99 -2.62 -10.38 35.96
N SER A 100 -3.06 -11.15 36.95
CA SER A 100 -2.50 -11.10 38.31
C SER A 100 -1.01 -11.42 38.31
N ALA A 101 -0.56 -12.45 37.57
CA ALA A 101 0.85 -12.79 37.45
C ALA A 101 1.70 -11.63 36.87
N LEU A 102 1.18 -10.91 35.86
CA LEU A 102 1.85 -9.76 35.24
C LEU A 102 1.83 -8.49 36.11
N GLU A 103 0.74 -8.26 36.84
CA GLU A 103 0.64 -7.17 37.81
C GLU A 103 1.61 -7.38 38.99
N LEU A 104 1.76 -8.63 39.45
CA LEU A 104 2.76 -9.02 40.45
C LEU A 104 4.20 -8.81 39.94
N GLU A 105 4.46 -9.04 38.65
CA GLU A 105 5.78 -8.79 38.05
C GLU A 105 6.09 -7.29 37.88
N ALA A 106 5.07 -6.48 37.66
CA ALA A 106 5.21 -5.02 37.49
C ALA A 106 5.25 -4.25 38.82
N ALA A 107 5.09 -4.94 39.94
CA ALA A 107 5.01 -4.31 41.25
C ALA A 107 6.35 -3.69 41.69
N PRO A 108 6.33 -2.57 42.41
CA PRO A 108 7.53 -1.91 42.90
C PRO A 108 8.28 -2.80 43.90
N ALA A 109 9.62 -2.63 43.95
CA ALA A 109 10.56 -3.47 44.70
C ALA A 109 10.43 -3.45 46.24
N GLY A 110 9.34 -2.91 46.78
CA GLY A 110 9.03 -2.86 48.22
C GLY A 110 7.70 -3.49 48.60
N ALA A 111 7.03 -4.21 47.68
CA ALA A 111 5.79 -4.93 47.99
C ALA A 111 6.07 -6.11 48.93
N THR A 112 5.35 -6.16 50.07
CA THR A 112 5.44 -7.24 51.07
C THR A 112 4.66 -8.48 50.62
N TRP A 113 5.20 -9.18 49.62
CA TRP A 113 4.64 -10.46 49.15
C TRP A 113 5.62 -11.60 49.40
N SER A 114 5.10 -12.78 49.75
CA SER A 114 5.94 -13.97 49.88
C SER A 114 6.50 -14.34 48.49
N PRO A 115 7.83 -14.38 48.31
CA PRO A 115 8.46 -14.67 47.02
C PRO A 115 8.15 -16.09 46.54
N GLU A 116 7.94 -17.02 47.46
CA GLU A 116 7.59 -18.42 47.16
C GLU A 116 6.17 -18.51 46.58
N LEU A 117 5.21 -17.78 47.15
CA LEU A 117 3.84 -17.71 46.62
C LEU A 117 3.79 -17.08 45.23
N VAL A 118 4.55 -16.01 45.01
CA VAL A 118 4.66 -15.37 43.68
C VAL A 118 5.27 -16.33 42.66
N ALA A 119 6.34 -17.04 43.02
CA ALA A 119 6.99 -18.01 42.15
C ALA A 119 6.08 -19.20 41.81
N ALA A 120 5.30 -19.69 42.77
CA ALA A 120 4.31 -20.75 42.57
C ALA A 120 3.14 -20.29 41.67
N HIS A 121 2.66 -19.06 41.88
CA HIS A 121 1.61 -18.48 41.03
C HIS A 121 2.10 -18.30 39.58
N HIS A 122 3.32 -17.81 39.38
CA HIS A 122 3.94 -17.70 38.05
C HIS A 122 4.13 -19.06 37.38
N ALA A 123 4.53 -20.09 38.13
CA ALA A 123 4.68 -21.45 37.61
C ALA A 123 3.34 -22.04 37.16
N SER A 124 2.28 -21.88 37.97
CA SER A 124 0.92 -22.31 37.64
C SER A 124 0.37 -21.60 36.40
N ALA A 125 0.56 -20.28 36.30
CA ALA A 125 0.17 -19.51 35.12
C ALA A 125 0.96 -19.94 33.87
N ALA A 126 2.27 -20.19 34.00
CA ALA A 126 3.11 -20.63 32.89
C ALA A 126 2.72 -22.01 32.35
N ASP A 127 2.40 -22.96 33.24
CA ASP A 127 1.94 -24.29 32.88
C ASP A 127 0.57 -24.25 32.17
N ARG A 128 -0.40 -23.50 32.70
CA ARG A 128 -1.71 -23.36 32.05
C ARG A 128 -1.61 -22.70 30.66
N ILE A 129 -0.76 -21.69 30.49
CA ILE A 129 -0.50 -21.07 29.18
C ILE A 129 0.27 -22.02 28.26
N GLY A 130 1.19 -22.81 28.80
CA GLY A 130 1.96 -23.80 28.05
C GLY A 130 1.08 -24.89 27.43
N ARG A 131 -0.08 -25.17 28.03
CA ARG A 131 -1.09 -26.10 27.50
C ARG A 131 -1.97 -25.50 26.41
N LEU A 132 -1.99 -24.17 26.26
CA LEU A 132 -2.72 -23.53 25.17
C LEU A 132 -1.90 -23.53 23.89
N GLU A 133 -2.54 -23.96 22.80
CA GLU A 133 -1.98 -23.70 21.48
C GLU A 133 -2.01 -22.19 21.21
N VAL A 134 -0.83 -21.60 21.05
CA VAL A 134 -0.66 -20.16 20.70
C VAL A 134 -1.47 -19.79 19.45
N ARG A 135 -1.70 -20.76 18.55
CA ARG A 135 -2.53 -20.59 17.34
C ARG A 135 -4.03 -20.45 17.65
N ALA A 136 -4.52 -21.18 18.64
CA ALA A 136 -5.91 -21.13 19.07
C ALA A 136 -6.21 -19.83 19.84
N ALA A 137 -5.28 -19.38 20.69
CA ALA A 137 -5.43 -18.16 21.50
C ALA A 137 -5.46 -16.88 20.64
N VAL A 138 -4.71 -16.83 19.54
CA VAL A 138 -4.73 -15.69 18.60
C VAL A 138 -4.97 -16.20 17.18
N PRO A 139 -6.23 -16.41 16.79
CA PRO A 139 -6.57 -16.95 15.48
C PRO A 139 -6.40 -15.87 14.41
N TRP A 140 -5.86 -16.24 13.24
CA TRP A 140 -5.74 -15.32 12.10
C TRP A 140 -7.08 -14.70 11.69
N LYS A 141 -8.16 -15.47 11.85
CA LYS A 141 -9.55 -15.05 11.58
C LYS A 141 -10.00 -13.87 12.44
N SER A 142 -9.43 -13.63 13.63
CA SER A 142 -9.82 -12.49 14.47
C SER A 142 -9.40 -11.15 13.87
N ALA A 143 -8.31 -11.14 13.09
CA ALA A 143 -7.86 -9.94 12.39
C ALA A 143 -8.39 -9.84 10.96
N TRP A 144 -8.81 -10.95 10.36
CA TRP A 144 -9.31 -11.00 8.99
C TRP A 144 -10.80 -11.36 8.96
N THR A 145 -11.65 -10.35 9.16
CA THR A 145 -13.09 -10.49 8.90
C THR A 145 -13.33 -10.48 7.39
N TRP A 146 -14.39 -11.17 6.93
CA TRP A 146 -14.77 -11.16 5.51
C TRP A 146 -14.91 -9.73 4.96
N ARG A 147 -15.38 -8.79 5.80
CA ARG A 147 -15.49 -7.36 5.45
C ARG A 147 -14.13 -6.74 5.14
N ARG A 148 -13.10 -7.01 5.94
CA ARG A 148 -11.72 -6.52 5.68
C ARG A 148 -11.14 -7.15 4.43
N ALA A 149 -11.38 -8.46 4.23
CA ALA A 149 -10.97 -9.18 3.04
C ALA A 149 -11.58 -8.54 1.78
N ALA A 150 -12.91 -8.39 1.77
CA ALA A 150 -13.65 -7.77 0.68
C ALA A 150 -13.20 -6.33 0.42
N TRP A 151 -12.86 -5.59 1.48
CA TRP A 151 -12.36 -4.22 1.35
C TRP A 151 -10.98 -4.17 0.69
N VAL A 152 -10.03 -5.01 1.14
CA VAL A 152 -8.68 -5.10 0.53
C VAL A 152 -8.78 -5.53 -0.93
N VAL A 153 -9.56 -6.57 -1.22
CA VAL A 153 -9.76 -7.06 -2.59
C VAL A 153 -10.47 -6.01 -3.44
N GLY A 154 -11.52 -5.37 -2.92
CA GLY A 154 -12.26 -4.34 -3.64
C GLY A 154 -11.39 -3.13 -4.01
N PHE A 155 -10.62 -2.61 -3.07
CA PHE A 155 -9.68 -1.51 -3.33
C PHE A 155 -8.58 -1.91 -4.31
N ALA A 156 -8.04 -3.12 -4.19
CA ALA A 156 -7.04 -3.63 -5.12
C ALA A 156 -7.60 -3.78 -6.55
N LEU A 157 -8.81 -4.33 -6.71
CA LEU A 157 -9.44 -4.51 -8.01
C LEU A 157 -9.82 -3.18 -8.65
N VAL A 158 -10.43 -2.26 -7.89
CA VAL A 158 -10.76 -0.92 -8.39
C VAL A 158 -9.49 -0.15 -8.74
N GLY A 159 -8.47 -0.20 -7.88
CA GLY A 159 -7.19 0.43 -8.15
C GLY A 159 -6.52 -0.10 -9.41
N ALA A 160 -6.48 -1.43 -9.57
CA ALA A 160 -5.99 -2.05 -10.79
C ALA A 160 -6.80 -1.61 -12.01
N ALA A 161 -8.14 -1.72 -11.97
CA ALA A 161 -9.00 -1.35 -13.09
C ALA A 161 -8.78 0.10 -13.56
N LEU A 162 -8.65 1.04 -12.62
CA LEU A 162 -8.38 2.45 -12.93
C LEU A 162 -6.99 2.64 -13.56
N LEU A 163 -5.96 1.98 -13.04
CA LEU A 163 -4.60 2.04 -13.56
C LEU A 163 -4.41 1.27 -14.88
N PHE A 164 -5.30 0.36 -15.25
CA PHE A 164 -5.31 -0.26 -16.57
C PHE A 164 -5.82 0.69 -17.67
N THR A 165 -6.53 1.75 -17.31
CA THR A 165 -6.95 2.78 -18.28
C THR A 165 -5.78 3.68 -18.69
N GLY A 166 -5.76 4.11 -19.95
CA GLY A 166 -4.76 5.08 -20.42
C GLY A 166 -4.79 6.40 -19.65
N ARG A 167 -5.98 6.84 -19.18
CA ARG A 167 -6.14 8.03 -18.33
C ARG A 167 -5.49 7.85 -16.96
N GLY A 168 -5.73 6.72 -16.29
CA GLY A 168 -5.15 6.41 -14.98
C GLY A 168 -3.62 6.33 -15.04
N ARG A 169 -3.05 5.70 -16.07
CA ARG A 169 -1.58 5.65 -16.27
C ARG A 169 -0.98 7.03 -16.47
N ALA A 170 -1.61 7.86 -17.30
CA ALA A 170 -1.14 9.20 -17.55
C ALA A 170 -1.19 10.08 -16.29
N GLY A 171 -2.27 9.98 -15.50
CA GLY A 171 -2.36 10.65 -14.21
C GLY A 171 -1.39 10.12 -13.16
N ALA A 172 -1.11 8.81 -13.15
CA ALA A 172 -0.10 8.21 -12.27
C ALA A 172 1.29 8.76 -12.59
N TYR A 173 1.64 8.84 -13.87
CA TYR A 173 2.89 9.46 -14.30
C TYR A 173 2.98 10.91 -13.85
N ALA A 174 1.90 11.69 -13.99
CA ALA A 174 1.88 13.09 -13.62
C ALA A 174 2.00 13.32 -12.10
N LEU A 175 1.35 12.48 -11.27
CA LEU A 175 1.50 12.56 -9.81
C LEU A 175 2.86 12.10 -9.30
N LEU A 176 3.54 11.21 -10.03
CA LEU A 176 4.88 10.73 -9.69
C LEU A 176 6.00 11.66 -10.20
N HIS A 177 5.73 12.48 -11.22
CA HIS A 177 6.70 13.41 -11.80
C HIS A 177 6.18 14.87 -11.84
N PRO A 178 5.76 15.45 -10.71
CA PRO A 178 5.06 16.74 -10.70
C PRO A 178 5.94 17.95 -11.09
N THR A 179 7.27 17.80 -11.09
CA THR A 179 8.24 18.86 -11.39
C THR A 179 9.02 18.62 -12.68
N LYS A 180 8.63 17.61 -13.48
CA LYS A 180 9.35 17.34 -14.73
C LYS A 180 8.99 18.42 -15.74
N SER A 181 9.97 19.26 -16.04
CA SER A 181 9.90 20.27 -17.09
C SER A 181 10.94 20.00 -18.17
N ASP A 182 10.66 20.43 -19.41
CA ASP A 182 11.66 20.45 -20.49
C ASP A 182 12.71 21.55 -20.22
N SER A 183 13.77 21.60 -21.06
CA SER A 183 14.81 22.64 -21.06
C SER A 183 14.25 24.07 -21.07
N ASP A 184 13.04 24.22 -21.63
CA ASP A 184 12.37 25.51 -21.81
C ASP A 184 11.42 25.82 -20.63
N GLY A 185 11.46 25.03 -19.55
CA GLY A 185 10.64 25.22 -18.35
C GLY A 185 9.19 24.72 -18.46
N ASN A 186 8.79 24.22 -19.63
CA ASN A 186 7.45 23.70 -19.90
C ASN A 186 7.20 22.37 -19.17
N ALA A 187 6.06 22.24 -18.49
CA ALA A 187 5.69 21.01 -17.79
C ALA A 187 5.51 19.83 -18.76
N VAL A 188 6.10 18.68 -18.44
CA VAL A 188 6.06 17.47 -19.26
C VAL A 188 4.98 16.52 -18.73
N ALA A 189 4.05 16.14 -19.61
CA ALA A 189 2.93 15.27 -19.29
C ALA A 189 2.72 14.17 -20.35
N LEU A 190 2.16 13.03 -19.94
CA LEU A 190 1.74 11.96 -20.87
C LEU A 190 0.38 12.33 -21.49
N VAL A 191 0.41 13.22 -22.48
CA VAL A 191 -0.79 13.74 -23.16
C VAL A 191 -1.14 12.98 -24.44
N VAL A 192 -0.26 12.14 -24.97
CA VAL A 192 -0.51 11.37 -26.18
C VAL A 192 -1.26 10.08 -25.85
N GLU A 193 -2.36 9.84 -26.57
CA GLU A 193 -3.16 8.61 -26.47
C GLU A 193 -2.61 7.54 -27.39
N SER A 194 -2.44 7.88 -28.68
CA SER A 194 -1.89 7.02 -29.70
C SER A 194 -1.06 7.85 -30.68
N LEU A 195 0.05 7.29 -31.14
CA LEU A 195 0.87 7.83 -32.20
C LEU A 195 0.99 6.78 -33.30
N GLN A 196 0.57 7.14 -34.50
CA GLN A 196 0.69 6.32 -35.69
C GLN A 196 1.71 6.97 -36.63
N ALA A 197 2.53 6.15 -37.27
CA ALA A 197 3.49 6.60 -38.28
C ALA A 197 3.24 5.81 -39.57
N ASN A 198 2.87 6.51 -40.63
CA ASN A 198 2.74 5.94 -41.96
C ASN A 198 4.01 6.22 -42.75
N LEU A 199 4.71 5.15 -43.12
CA LEU A 199 5.97 5.20 -43.85
C LEU A 199 5.71 4.95 -45.33
N THR A 200 5.99 5.95 -46.15
CA THR A 200 5.99 5.82 -47.61
C THR A 200 7.42 5.78 -48.10
N PHE A 201 7.89 4.59 -48.48
CA PHE A 201 9.26 4.36 -48.94
C PHE A 201 9.50 4.92 -50.35
N PRO A 202 10.73 5.34 -50.65
CA PRO A 202 11.07 5.86 -51.97
C PRO A 202 11.00 4.77 -53.05
N ALA A 203 10.69 5.18 -54.29
CA ALA A 203 10.39 4.26 -55.39
C ALA A 203 11.50 3.23 -55.70
N TYR A 204 12.77 3.58 -55.45
CA TYR A 204 13.92 2.68 -55.68
C TYR A 204 13.91 1.46 -54.76
N ARG A 205 13.23 1.52 -53.60
CA ARG A 205 13.16 0.44 -52.61
C ARG A 205 12.08 -0.59 -52.94
N ARG A 206 11.14 -0.28 -53.85
CA ARG A 206 9.98 -1.12 -54.23
C ARG A 206 9.31 -1.82 -53.03
N THR A 207 9.24 -1.12 -51.89
CA THR A 207 8.68 -1.64 -50.63
C THR A 207 7.29 -1.03 -50.45
N ALA A 208 6.31 -1.84 -50.06
CA ALA A 208 4.96 -1.35 -49.77
C ALA A 208 4.97 -0.38 -48.58
N PRO A 209 4.03 0.58 -48.53
CA PRO A 209 3.87 1.46 -47.38
C PRO A 209 3.68 0.65 -46.09
N LEU A 210 4.26 1.14 -44.98
CA LEU A 210 4.20 0.48 -43.69
C LEU A 210 3.53 1.40 -42.66
N GLU A 211 2.43 0.94 -42.07
CA GLU A 211 1.78 1.59 -40.93
C GLU A 211 2.36 1.02 -39.63
N LEU A 212 2.89 1.89 -38.79
CA LEU A 212 3.37 1.57 -37.47
C LEU A 212 2.44 2.20 -36.42
N ARG A 213 2.05 1.44 -35.40
CA ARG A 213 1.18 1.87 -34.29
C ARG A 213 1.94 1.92 -32.97
N ASP A 214 1.56 2.86 -32.11
CA ASP A 214 2.16 3.10 -30.79
C ASP A 214 3.69 3.26 -30.85
N VAL A 215 4.13 4.06 -31.83
CA VAL A 215 5.53 4.13 -32.21
C VAL A 215 6.30 5.00 -31.24
N SER A 216 7.35 4.45 -30.62
CA SER A 216 8.31 5.19 -29.80
C SER A 216 9.57 5.59 -30.58
N VAL A 217 9.95 4.80 -31.58
CA VAL A 217 11.12 5.02 -32.44
C VAL A 217 10.77 4.63 -33.87
N VAL A 218 11.06 5.51 -34.83
CA VAL A 218 10.95 5.22 -36.27
C VAL A 218 12.35 5.15 -36.86
N GLU A 219 12.72 4.00 -37.40
CA GLU A 219 13.93 3.84 -38.20
C GLU A 219 13.53 3.66 -39.67
N ALA A 220 13.90 4.61 -40.52
CA ALA A 220 13.53 4.61 -41.93
C ALA A 220 14.72 5.02 -42.82
N PRO A 221 14.84 4.44 -44.04
CA PRO A 221 15.86 4.85 -45.01
C PRO A 221 15.72 6.32 -45.42
N LYS A 222 16.84 6.93 -45.79
CA LYS A 222 16.85 8.31 -46.33
C LYS A 222 15.94 8.42 -47.57
N GLY A 223 15.09 9.44 -47.57
CA GLY A 223 14.09 9.67 -48.62
C GLY A 223 12.73 8.99 -48.38
N THR A 224 12.52 8.37 -47.21
CA THR A 224 11.20 7.91 -46.77
C THR A 224 10.38 9.10 -46.27
N VAL A 225 9.12 9.19 -46.70
CA VAL A 225 8.16 10.15 -46.15
C VAL A 225 7.50 9.52 -44.94
N VAL A 226 7.54 10.21 -43.80
CA VAL A 226 6.92 9.77 -42.55
C VAL A 226 5.78 10.71 -42.22
N GLU A 227 4.57 10.20 -42.25
CA GLU A 227 3.38 10.93 -41.81
C GLU A 227 3.02 10.48 -40.40
N PHE A 228 2.99 11.43 -39.46
CA PHE A 228 2.62 11.16 -38.06
C PHE A 228 1.17 11.57 -37.81
N THR A 229 0.36 10.64 -37.32
CA THR A 229 -0.98 10.93 -36.84
C THR A 229 -1.01 10.76 -35.33
N LEU A 230 -1.31 11.85 -34.62
CA LEU A 230 -1.34 11.90 -33.16
C LEU A 230 -2.76 12.11 -32.66
N ARG A 231 -3.16 11.28 -31.68
CA ARG A 231 -4.39 11.49 -30.91
C ARG A 231 -4.02 11.92 -29.50
N ALA A 232 -4.48 13.09 -29.08
CA ALA A 232 -4.23 13.62 -27.74
C ALA A 232 -5.33 13.22 -26.76
N ARG A 233 -4.95 13.00 -25.50
CA ARG A 233 -5.83 12.72 -24.34
C ARG A 233 -6.53 13.98 -23.81
N VAL A 234 -6.05 15.14 -24.23
CA VAL A 234 -6.53 16.47 -23.83
C VAL A 234 -6.70 17.32 -25.07
N SER A 235 -7.63 18.27 -25.01
CA SER A 235 -7.80 19.25 -26.09
C SER A 235 -6.52 20.07 -26.23
N ALA A 236 -5.90 20.02 -27.40
CA ALA A 236 -4.73 20.81 -27.73
C ALA A 236 -5.17 22.00 -28.60
N ALA A 237 -4.76 23.21 -28.21
CA ALA A 237 -4.99 24.41 -29.01
C ALA A 237 -3.95 24.58 -30.13
N LYS A 238 -2.73 24.05 -29.91
CA LYS A 238 -1.61 24.08 -30.83
C LYS A 238 -0.79 22.82 -30.66
N ALA A 239 -0.28 22.28 -31.76
CA ALA A 239 0.75 21.25 -31.78
C ALA A 239 1.97 21.83 -32.50
N THR A 240 3.16 21.41 -32.08
CA THR A 240 4.43 21.74 -32.75
C THR A 240 5.29 20.50 -32.76
N LEU A 241 5.95 20.25 -33.89
CA LEU A 241 6.91 19.17 -34.08
C LEU A 241 8.33 19.75 -34.04
N ARG A 242 9.11 19.41 -33.01
CA ARG A 242 10.51 19.83 -32.90
C ARG A 242 11.42 18.85 -33.64
N ILE A 243 12.01 19.28 -34.76
CA ILE A 243 12.94 18.49 -35.58
C ILE A 243 14.33 19.13 -35.50
N ALA A 244 15.32 18.39 -35.00
CA ALA A 244 16.72 18.86 -34.89
C ALA A 244 16.85 20.26 -34.24
N GLY A 245 16.03 20.55 -33.23
CA GLY A 245 16.02 21.84 -32.53
C GLY A 245 15.19 22.95 -33.20
N THR A 246 14.51 22.66 -34.31
CA THR A 246 13.62 23.61 -34.99
C THR A 246 12.17 23.22 -34.78
N ASP A 247 11.33 24.15 -34.34
CA ASP A 247 9.90 23.93 -34.17
C ASP A 247 9.17 24.15 -35.50
N VAL A 248 8.49 23.11 -35.98
CA VAL A 248 7.62 23.14 -37.15
C VAL A 248 6.17 23.06 -36.66
N PRO A 249 5.28 24.00 -37.07
CA PRO A 249 3.87 23.93 -36.70
C PRO A 249 3.13 22.74 -37.33
#